data_AF-A0A7X2MU33-F1
#
_entry.id   AF-A0A7X2MU33-F1
#
_cell.length_a   1.000
_cell.length_b   1.000
_cell.length_c   1.000
_cell.angle_alpha   90.00
_cell.angle_beta   90.00
_cell.angle_gamma   90.00
#
_symmetry.space_group_name_H-M   'P 1'
#
loop_
_entity.id
_entity.type
_entity.pdbx_description
1 polymer ?
#
loop_
_entity_poly.entity_id
_entity_poly.type
_entity_poly.pdbx_seq_one_letter_code
_entity_poly.pdbx_strand_id
1 'polypeptide(L)'
;GWYLHDLAAAISFVEHHPRAPEWIDHWIRGYEQVAHISDAEMAMLPALLIQRRIQLTAWVGSHAETEMARSLGSAWASHSVRLCRRYLEGEQLPVGV
;
A
#
# COMPACT_ATOMS: atom_id res chain seq x y z
N GLY A 1 12.22 0.88 -12.16
CA GLY A 1 11.02 0.78 -11.31
C GLY A 1 10.00 1.80 -11.78
N TRP A 2 8.81 1.83 -11.19
CA TRP A 2 7.80 2.86 -11.44
C TRP A 2 7.87 3.90 -10.33
N TYR A 3 7.91 5.19 -10.63
CA TYR A 3 8.18 6.22 -9.60
C TYR A 3 7.13 6.23 -8.48
N LEU A 4 5.83 6.09 -8.81
CA LEU A 4 4.78 5.99 -7.80
C LEU A 4 4.82 4.72 -6.93
N HIS A 5 5.69 3.75 -7.25
CA HIS A 5 5.93 2.65 -6.33
C HIS A 5 6.54 3.15 -5.01
N ASP A 6 7.26 4.28 -5.01
CA ASP A 6 7.79 4.86 -3.79
C ASP A 6 6.69 5.37 -2.84
N LEU A 7 5.56 5.84 -3.37
CA LEU A 7 4.37 6.14 -2.56
C LEU A 7 3.82 4.86 -1.89
N ALA A 8 3.67 3.78 -2.66
CA ALA A 8 3.24 2.50 -2.10
C ALA A 8 4.23 1.99 -1.03
N ALA A 9 5.53 2.18 -1.24
CA ALA A 9 6.56 1.84 -0.28
C ALA A 9 6.52 2.72 0.99
N ALA A 10 6.14 4.00 0.88
CA ALA A 10 6.09 4.95 1.99
C ALA A 10 5.10 4.55 3.10
N ILE A 11 4.07 3.77 2.76
CA ILE A 11 3.08 3.26 3.73
C ILE A 11 3.26 1.77 4.06
N SER A 12 4.45 1.21 3.78
CA SER A 12 4.74 -0.20 4.03
C SER A 12 4.36 -0.61 5.44
N PHE A 13 3.71 -1.77 5.56
CA PHE A 13 3.25 -2.39 6.81
C PHE A 13 2.04 -1.74 7.48
N VAL A 14 1.64 -0.54 7.05
CA VAL A 14 0.53 0.21 7.63
C VAL A 14 -0.58 0.51 6.62
N GLU A 15 -0.63 -0.24 5.51
CA GLU A 15 -1.60 -0.02 4.43
C GLU A 15 -3.05 -0.23 4.88
N HIS A 16 -3.27 -0.98 5.96
CA HIS A 16 -4.59 -1.24 6.54
C HIS A 16 -5.00 -0.21 7.61
N HIS A 17 -4.14 0.76 7.92
CA HIS A 17 -4.40 1.75 8.95
C HIS A 17 -5.54 2.70 8.50
N PRO A 18 -6.52 3.06 9.35
CA PRO A 18 -7.66 3.89 8.96
C PRO A 18 -7.28 5.24 8.31
N ARG A 19 -6.10 5.78 8.63
CA ARG A 19 -5.56 7.03 8.08
C ARG A 19 -4.69 6.85 6.82
N ALA A 20 -4.50 5.63 6.32
CA ALA A 20 -3.70 5.41 5.11
C ALA A 20 -4.19 6.23 3.89
N PRO A 21 -5.51 6.41 3.64
CA PRO A 21 -6.00 7.28 2.58
C PRO A 21 -5.55 8.75 2.74
N GLU A 22 -5.60 9.27 3.96
CA GLU A 22 -5.18 10.64 4.30
C GLU A 22 -3.68 10.83 4.04
N TRP A 23 -2.85 9.85 4.43
CA TRP A 23 -1.40 9.92 4.20
C TRP A 23 -1.04 9.91 2.71
N ILE A 24 -1.75 9.10 1.91
CA ILE A 24 -1.56 9.07 0.46
C ILE A 24 -1.93 10.40 -0.18
N ASP A 25 -3.08 10.99 0.19
CA ASP A 25 -3.50 12.30 -0.32
C ASP A 25 -2.47 13.40 0.02
N HIS A 26 -1.96 13.43 1.25
CA HIS A 26 -0.90 14.36 1.63
C HIS A 26 0.41 14.13 0.87
N TRP A 27 0.79 12.87 0.64
CA TRP A 27 1.99 12.56 -0.13
C TRP A 27 1.86 13.01 -1.59
N ILE A 28 0.72 12.73 -2.24
CA ILE A 28 0.44 13.16 -3.62
C ILE A 28 0.49 14.68 -3.73
N ARG A 29 -0.18 15.39 -2.80
CA ARG A 29 -0.15 16.86 -2.77
C ARG A 29 1.27 17.41 -2.63
N GLY A 30 2.12 16.78 -1.81
CA GLY A 30 3.51 17.17 -1.67
C GLY A 30 4.33 16.89 -2.93
N TYR A 31 4.13 15.72 -3.56
CA TYR A 31 4.85 15.34 -4.77
C TYR A 31 4.53 16.25 -5.96
N GLU A 32 3.24 16.59 -6.15
CA GLU A 32 2.74 17.50 -7.18
C GLU A 32 3.32 18.93 -7.09
N GLN A 33 3.89 19.33 -5.95
CA GLN A 33 4.59 20.61 -5.84
C GLN A 33 5.92 20.64 -6.61
N VAL A 34 6.47 19.47 -6.93
CA VAL A 34 7.79 19.33 -7.57
C VAL A 34 7.68 18.66 -8.94
N ALA A 35 6.81 17.67 -9.09
CA ALA A 35 6.62 16.94 -10.34
C ALA A 35 5.14 16.52 -10.52
N HIS A 36 4.64 16.71 -11.75
CA HIS A 36 3.26 16.35 -12.08
C HIS A 36 3.06 14.83 -12.15
N ILE A 37 1.95 14.35 -11.58
CA ILE A 37 1.48 12.98 -11.67
C ILE A 37 0.33 12.95 -12.66
N SER A 38 0.55 12.30 -13.80
CA SER A 38 -0.47 12.19 -14.85
C SER A 38 -1.65 11.31 -14.43
N ASP A 39 -2.79 11.46 -15.11
CA ASP A 39 -3.95 10.59 -14.93
C ASP A 39 -3.62 9.11 -15.15
N ALA A 40 -2.72 8.81 -16.10
CA ALA A 40 -2.25 7.46 -16.37
C ALA A 40 -1.46 6.89 -15.18
N GLU A 41 -0.61 7.71 -14.54
CA GLU A 41 0.11 7.31 -13.33
C GLU A 41 -0.83 7.14 -12.15
N MET A 42 -1.79 8.04 -11.97
CA MET A 42 -2.79 7.93 -10.91
C MET A 42 -3.66 6.67 -11.07
N ALA A 43 -4.04 6.32 -12.30
CA ALA A 43 -4.79 5.09 -12.59
C ALA A 43 -4.01 3.81 -12.23
N MET A 44 -2.68 3.89 -12.13
CA MET A 44 -1.80 2.77 -11.80
C MET A 44 -1.57 2.61 -10.29
N LEU A 45 -1.83 3.66 -9.51
CA LEU A 45 -1.59 3.68 -8.06
C LEU A 45 -2.27 2.53 -7.30
N PRO A 46 -3.55 2.16 -7.55
CA PRO A 46 -4.19 1.03 -6.86
C PRO A 46 -3.42 -0.28 -7.01
N ALA A 47 -2.94 -0.56 -8.23
CA ALA A 47 -2.17 -1.76 -8.53
C ALA A 47 -0.82 -1.76 -7.80
N LEU A 48 -0.14 -0.61 -7.74
CA LEU A 48 1.14 -0.47 -7.03
C LEU A 48 0.99 -0.68 -5.52
N LEU A 49 -0.09 -0.16 -4.92
CA LEU A 49 -0.41 -0.34 -3.50
C LEU A 49 -0.61 -1.82 -3.15
N ILE A 50 -1.42 -2.53 -3.95
CA ILE A 50 -1.66 -3.97 -3.74
C ILE A 50 -0.43 -4.82 -4.06
N GLN A 51 0.31 -4.48 -5.12
CA GLN A 51 1.56 -5.15 -5.44
C GLN A 51 2.52 -5.08 -4.24
N ARG A 52 2.69 -3.90 -3.63
CA ARG A 52 3.54 -3.72 -2.45
C ARG A 52 3.04 -4.55 -1.26
N ARG A 53 1.72 -4.56 -1.01
CA ARG A 53 1.13 -5.36 0.06
C ARG A 53 1.39 -6.87 -0.11
N ILE A 54 1.32 -7.37 -1.35
CA ILE A 54 1.63 -8.77 -1.67
C ILE A 54 3.13 -9.06 -1.46
N GLN A 55 4.00 -8.17 -1.92
CA GLN A 55 5.45 -8.30 -1.70
C GLN A 55 5.80 -8.36 -0.22
N LEU A 56 5.20 -7.49 0.60
CA LEU A 56 5.41 -7.51 2.05
C LEU A 56 4.82 -8.76 2.70
N THR A 57 3.70 -9.28 2.19
CA THR A 57 3.15 -10.55 2.68
C THR A 57 4.10 -11.71 2.39
N ALA A 58 4.72 -11.76 1.21
CA ALA A 58 5.76 -12.74 0.90
C ALA A 58 6.99 -12.57 1.80
N TRP A 59 7.41 -11.32 2.06
CA TRP A 59 8.52 -11.01 2.96
C TRP A 59 8.26 -11.48 4.40
N VAL A 60 7.06 -11.21 4.93
CA VAL A 60 6.64 -11.67 6.27
C VAL A 60 6.70 -13.19 6.39
N GLY A 61 6.31 -13.91 5.32
CA GLY A 61 6.40 -15.37 5.29
C GLY A 61 7.84 -15.89 5.26
N SER A 62 8.74 -15.24 4.52
CA SER A 62 10.13 -15.67 4.40
C SER A 62 11.05 -15.19 5.53
N HIS A 63 10.60 -14.24 6.34
CA HIS A 63 11.33 -13.65 7.47
C HIS A 63 10.51 -13.70 8.77
N ALA A 64 9.72 -14.77 8.95
CA ALA A 64 8.78 -14.93 10.06
C ALA A 64 9.45 -14.93 11.46
N GLU A 65 10.75 -15.16 11.51
CA GLU A 65 11.58 -15.10 12.71
C GLU A 65 11.93 -13.68 13.17
N THR A 66 11.80 -12.68 12.29
CA THR A 66 12.12 -11.29 12.61
C THR A 66 11.11 -10.68 13.58
N GLU A 67 11.57 -9.78 14.46
CA GLU A 67 10.69 -9.05 15.38
C GLU A 67 9.62 -8.26 14.64
N MET A 68 10.00 -7.64 13.51
CA MET A 68 9.06 -6.91 12.67
C MET A 68 7.97 -7.81 12.09
N ALA A 69 8.30 -8.99 11.56
CA ALA A 69 7.27 -9.91 11.05
C ALA A 69 6.32 -10.39 12.16
N ARG A 70 6.85 -10.61 13.37
CA ARG A 70 6.06 -11.02 14.54
C ARG A 70 5.13 -9.91 15.05
N SER A 71 5.57 -8.65 15.01
CA SER A 71 4.81 -7.51 15.54
C SER A 71 3.54 -7.18 14.73
N LEU A 72 3.48 -7.58 13.45
CA LEU A 72 2.32 -7.39 12.59
C LEU A 72 1.09 -8.20 13.04
N GLY A 73 1.30 -9.25 13.83
CA GLY A 73 0.26 -10.05 14.45
C GLY A 73 -0.57 -10.90 13.48
N SER A 74 -1.53 -11.64 14.05
CA SER A 74 -2.36 -12.60 13.31
C SER A 74 -3.31 -11.96 12.29
N ALA A 75 -3.62 -10.67 12.46
CA ALA A 75 -4.54 -9.95 11.58
C ALA A 75 -3.93 -9.63 10.20
N TRP A 76 -2.58 -9.64 10.06
CA TRP A 76 -1.89 -9.26 8.83
C TRP A 76 -2.46 -9.93 7.57
N ALA A 77 -2.64 -11.25 7.60
CA ALA A 77 -3.14 -12.00 6.46
C ALA A 77 -4.59 -11.61 6.10
N SER A 78 -5.46 -11.49 7.11
CA SER A 78 -6.86 -11.08 6.91
C SER A 78 -6.97 -9.66 6.35
N HIS A 79 -6.10 -8.76 6.80
CA HIS A 79 -5.99 -7.40 6.28
C HIS A 79 -5.49 -7.39 4.84
N SER A 80 -4.46 -8.19 4.50
CA SER A 80 -3.96 -8.33 3.13
C SER A 80 -5.07 -8.80 2.19
N VAL A 81 -5.82 -9.84 2.57
CA VAL A 81 -6.93 -10.36 1.76
C VAL A 81 -8.01 -9.30 1.57
N ARG A 82 -8.36 -8.55 2.62
CA ARG A 82 -9.35 -7.46 2.53
C ARG A 82 -8.91 -6.39 1.53
N LEU A 83 -7.68 -5.88 1.62
CA LEU A 83 -7.18 -4.87 0.70
C LEU A 83 -7.14 -5.38 -0.76
N CYS A 84 -6.72 -6.63 -0.97
CA CYS A 84 -6.77 -7.24 -2.30
C CYS A 84 -8.20 -7.32 -2.85
N ARG A 85 -9.22 -7.61 -2.02
CA ARG A 85 -10.62 -7.61 -2.47
C ARG A 85 -11.10 -6.23 -2.88
N ARG A 86 -10.79 -5.19 -2.08
CA ARG A 86 -11.13 -3.79 -2.41
C ARG A 86 -10.58 -3.38 -3.78
N TYR A 87 -9.38 -3.82 -4.12
CA TYR A 87 -8.82 -3.61 -5.46
C TYR A 87 -9.60 -4.37 -6.55
N LEU A 88 -9.94 -5.64 -6.34
CA LEU A 88 -10.73 -6.43 -7.29
C LEU A 88 -12.16 -5.87 -7.47
N GLU A 89 -12.70 -5.21 -6.45
CA GLU A 89 -13.99 -4.51 -6.47
C GLU A 89 -13.92 -3.13 -7.17
N GLY A 90 -12.73 -2.72 -7.61
CA GLY A 90 -12.53 -1.49 -8.39
C GLY A 90 -12.37 -0.23 -7.53
N GLU A 91 -12.03 -0.35 -6.25
CA GLU A 91 -11.77 0.83 -5.43
C GLU A 91 -10.51 1.58 -5.88
N GLN A 92 -10.64 2.91 -6.00
CA GLN A 92 -9.54 3.80 -6.41
C GLN A 92 -8.42 3.91 -5.37
N LEU A 93 -8.67 3.54 -4.11
CA LEU A 93 -7.66 3.54 -3.05
C LEU A 93 -7.89 2.33 -2.13
N PRO A 94 -7.33 1.15 -2.47
CA PRO A 94 -7.57 -0.10 -1.76
C PRO A 94 -6.71 -0.21 -0.49
N VAL A 95 -6.84 0.76 0.40
CA VAL A 95 -6.10 0.90 1.67
C VAL A 95 -7.02 1.38 2.79
N GLY A 96 -6.62 1.18 4.03
CA GLY A 96 -7.40 1.50 5.22
C GLY A 96 -8.28 0.36 5.69
N VAL A 97 -9.38 0.72 6.35
CA VAL A 97 -10.37 -0.24 6.88
C VAL A 97 -11.21 -0.79 5.75
#